data_AF-A0A7M1DKJ7-F1
#
_entry.id   AF-A0A7M1DKJ7-F1
#
_cell.length_a   1.000
_cell.length_b   1.000
_cell.length_c   1.000
_cell.angle_alpha   90.00
_cell.angle_beta   90.00
_cell.angle_gamma   90.00
#
_symmetry.space_group_name_H-M   'P 1'
#
loop_
_entity.id
_entity.type
_entity.pdbx_description
1 polymer ?
#
loop_
_entity_poly.entity_id
_entity_poly.type
_entity_poly.pdbx_seq_one_letter_code
_entity_poly.pdbx_strand_id
1 'polypeptide(L)'
;ISPTTLYVEDTPEPPLHDFYCSKLLDLVFLLDGSSQLSEAEFEVLKAFVVGVMERLHISQKRIRVAVVEYHDGSHAYIELKARKRPSELRQIASHVKYAGSQVASASEVLKYTLFQIFGNIDRPEASRITLLLTASQEPPRMVRNLVRYVQGL
;
A
#
# COMPACT_ATOMS: atom_id res chain seq x y z
N ILE A 1 -25.29 4.26 11.00
CA ILE A 1 -24.06 4.72 11.69
C ILE A 1 -23.47 3.48 12.34
N SER A 2 -22.47 2.84 11.71
CA SER A 2 -21.82 1.67 12.31
C SER A 2 -21.00 2.10 13.52
N PRO A 3 -20.99 1.34 14.63
CA PRO A 3 -20.18 1.69 15.79
C PRO A 3 -18.72 1.50 15.41
N THR A 4 -17.93 2.57 15.49
CA THR A 4 -16.47 2.49 15.43
C THR A 4 -15.99 1.84 16.72
N THR A 5 -16.02 0.50 16.78
CA THR A 5 -15.37 -0.23 17.87
C THR A 5 -13.89 0.06 17.83
N LEU A 6 -13.36 0.66 18.90
CA LEU A 6 -11.93 0.83 19.13
C LEU A 6 -11.26 -0.55 19.06
N TYR A 7 -10.44 -0.75 18.05
CA TYR A 7 -9.62 -1.95 17.92
C TYR A 7 -8.70 -2.06 19.15
N VAL A 8 -8.86 -3.13 19.90
CA VAL A 8 -7.90 -3.56 20.93
C VAL A 8 -6.88 -4.44 20.22
N GLU A 9 -5.66 -3.93 20.09
CA GLU A 9 -4.57 -4.61 19.38
C GLU A 9 -4.24 -6.00 19.94
N ASP A 10 -4.62 -6.24 21.19
CA ASP A 10 -4.34 -7.47 21.91
C ASP A 10 -5.36 -8.59 21.66
N THR A 11 -6.29 -8.45 20.71
CA THR A 11 -7.10 -9.59 20.21
C THR A 11 -6.53 -10.10 18.89
N PRO A 12 -5.58 -11.05 18.89
CA PRO A 12 -4.97 -11.55 17.68
C PRO A 12 -5.96 -12.38 16.85
N GLU A 13 -6.00 -12.13 15.54
CA GLU A 13 -6.61 -13.03 14.56
C GLU A 13 -5.66 -14.21 14.29
N PRO A 14 -6.14 -15.46 14.27
CA PRO A 14 -5.30 -16.60 13.92
C PRO A 14 -4.83 -16.52 12.46
N PRO A 15 -3.65 -17.10 12.13
CA PRO A 15 -3.19 -17.18 10.75
C PRO A 15 -4.17 -18.01 9.90
N LEU A 16 -4.37 -17.58 8.65
CA LEU A 16 -5.27 -18.26 7.72
C LEU A 16 -4.58 -19.39 6.92
N HIS A 17 -3.24 -19.39 6.89
CA HIS A 17 -2.41 -20.31 6.11
C HIS A 17 -1.19 -20.74 6.91
N ASP A 18 -0.68 -21.95 6.64
CA ASP A 18 0.56 -22.47 7.26
C ASP A 18 1.79 -21.65 6.87
N PHE A 19 1.81 -21.15 5.63
CA PHE A 19 2.83 -20.20 5.19
C PHE A 19 2.51 -18.80 5.72
N TYR A 20 3.26 -18.38 6.75
CA TYR A 20 2.98 -17.16 7.50
C TYR A 20 4.26 -16.40 7.87
N CYS A 21 4.39 -15.16 7.41
CA CYS A 21 5.53 -14.30 7.71
C CYS A 21 5.28 -13.50 9.00
N SER A 22 6.15 -13.68 10.00
CA SER A 22 6.10 -12.95 11.27
C SER A 22 7.43 -12.26 11.56
N LYS A 23 7.75 -11.22 10.78
CA LYS A 23 8.95 -10.37 10.92
C LYS A 23 8.59 -8.95 11.36
N LEU A 24 9.60 -8.14 11.67
CA LEU A 24 9.45 -6.69 11.84
C LEU A 24 9.61 -6.03 10.47
N LEU A 25 8.49 -5.64 9.87
CA LEU A 25 8.42 -5.14 8.50
C LEU A 25 7.34 -4.06 8.38
N ASP A 26 7.64 -3.01 7.63
CA ASP A 26 6.68 -2.08 7.08
C ASP A 26 6.62 -2.30 5.56
N LEU A 27 5.48 -2.81 5.08
CA LEU A 27 5.26 -3.15 3.66
C LEU A 27 4.24 -2.20 3.04
N VAL A 28 4.62 -1.53 1.96
CA VAL A 28 3.76 -0.61 1.21
C VAL A 28 3.42 -1.23 -0.14
N PHE A 29 2.14 -1.44 -0.41
CA PHE A 29 1.63 -1.82 -1.72
C PHE A 29 1.26 -0.57 -2.51
N LEU A 30 1.87 -0.40 -3.69
CA LEU A 30 1.54 0.69 -4.63
C LEU A 30 0.89 0.07 -5.86
N LEU A 31 -0.39 0.37 -6.09
CA LEU A 31 -1.23 -0.23 -7.14
C LEU A 31 -1.40 0.77 -8.27
N ASP A 32 -0.98 0.40 -9.48
CA ASP A 32 -1.22 1.17 -10.70
C ASP A 32 -2.73 1.30 -10.98
N GLY A 33 -3.25 2.52 -10.93
CA GLY A 33 -4.65 2.85 -11.22
C GLY A 33 -4.90 3.35 -12.64
N SER A 34 -3.96 3.14 -13.56
CA SER A 34 -4.15 3.49 -14.96
C SER A 34 -5.13 2.55 -15.66
N SER A 35 -5.60 3.01 -16.81
CA SER A 35 -6.42 2.26 -17.76
C SER A 35 -5.62 1.22 -18.57
N GLN A 36 -4.32 1.04 -18.29
CA GLN A 36 -3.55 -0.10 -18.83
C GLN A 36 -3.95 -1.42 -18.18
N LEU A 37 -4.58 -1.37 -17.00
CA LEU A 37 -5.36 -2.46 -16.45
C LEU A 37 -6.83 -2.19 -16.77
N SER A 38 -7.55 -3.19 -17.24
CA SER A 38 -9.01 -3.20 -17.17
C SER A 38 -9.49 -3.30 -15.72
N GLU A 39 -10.75 -2.96 -15.46
CA GLU A 39 -11.35 -3.13 -14.13
C GLU A 39 -11.25 -4.58 -13.64
N ALA A 40 -11.43 -5.56 -14.53
CA ALA A 40 -11.29 -6.97 -14.20
C ALA A 40 -9.85 -7.36 -13.84
N GLU A 41 -8.84 -6.84 -14.53
CA GLU A 41 -7.43 -7.07 -14.17
C GLU A 41 -7.07 -6.35 -12.86
N PHE A 42 -7.68 -5.20 -12.57
CA PHE A 42 -7.53 -4.53 -11.30
C PHE A 42 -8.14 -5.32 -10.13
N GLU A 43 -9.27 -6.02 -10.35
CA GLU A 43 -9.79 -6.98 -9.36
C GLU A 43 -8.79 -8.13 -9.08
N VAL A 44 -8.12 -8.64 -10.11
CA VAL A 44 -7.05 -9.65 -9.94
C VAL A 44 -5.86 -9.07 -9.18
N LEU A 45 -5.48 -7.82 -9.44
CA LEU A 45 -4.42 -7.12 -8.70
C LEU A 45 -4.78 -6.97 -7.21
N LYS A 46 -6.01 -6.57 -6.89
CA LYS A 46 -6.50 -6.49 -5.50
C LYS A 46 -6.51 -7.86 -4.83
N ALA A 47 -6.94 -8.91 -5.55
CA ALA A 47 -6.93 -10.27 -5.05
C ALA A 47 -5.50 -10.76 -4.75
N PHE A 48 -4.52 -10.39 -5.58
CA PHE A 48 -3.10 -10.64 -5.29
C PHE A 48 -2.66 -9.95 -3.99
N VAL A 49 -2.97 -8.66 -3.82
CA VAL A 49 -2.63 -7.91 -2.60
C VAL A 49 -3.25 -8.56 -1.36
N VAL A 50 -4.55 -8.90 -1.40
CA VAL A 50 -5.23 -9.59 -0.31
C VAL A 50 -4.58 -10.95 -0.02
N GLY A 51 -4.28 -11.74 -1.06
CA GLY A 51 -3.60 -13.02 -0.91
C GLY A 51 -2.22 -12.90 -0.25
N VAL A 52 -1.45 -11.86 -0.56
CA VAL A 52 -0.20 -11.56 0.17
C VAL A 52 -0.51 -11.23 1.63
N MET A 53 -1.48 -10.35 1.91
CA MET A 53 -1.86 -9.94 3.26
C MET A 53 -2.32 -11.09 4.17
N GLU A 54 -3.00 -12.11 3.62
CA GLU A 54 -3.39 -13.31 4.37
C GLU A 54 -2.22 -14.13 4.92
N ARG A 55 -1.03 -13.96 4.32
CA ARG A 55 0.21 -14.67 4.68
C ARG A 55 1.12 -13.83 5.58
N LEU A 56 0.63 -12.70 6.11
CA LEU A 56 1.40 -11.78 6.95
C LEU A 56 0.84 -11.71 8.38
N HIS A 57 1.75 -11.60 9.36
CA HIS A 57 1.41 -11.24 10.73
C HIS A 57 1.17 -9.75 10.88
N ILE A 58 -0.01 -9.30 10.43
CA ILE A 58 -0.37 -7.89 10.43
C ILE A 58 -0.68 -7.40 11.87
N SER A 59 0.17 -6.52 12.40
CA SER A 59 -0.02 -5.77 13.65
C SER A 59 1.01 -4.64 13.76
N GLN A 60 0.80 -3.64 14.63
CA GLN A 60 1.80 -2.57 14.82
C GLN A 60 3.11 -3.10 15.43
N LYS A 61 3.06 -4.25 16.14
CA LYS A 61 4.21 -4.92 16.75
C LYS A 61 4.95 -5.89 15.81
N ARG A 62 4.42 -6.20 14.63
CA ARG A 62 4.99 -7.15 13.65
C ARG A 62 5.02 -6.58 12.24
N ILE A 63 4.09 -6.94 11.37
CA ILE A 63 4.06 -6.41 10.00
C ILE A 63 3.03 -5.29 9.93
N ARG A 64 3.46 -4.07 9.60
CA ARG A 64 2.56 -2.97 9.22
C ARG A 64 2.39 -2.99 7.71
N VAL A 65 1.18 -2.70 7.24
CA VAL A 65 0.87 -2.63 5.81
C VAL A 65 0.28 -1.28 5.46
N ALA A 66 0.62 -0.78 4.28
CA ALA A 66 -0.03 0.35 3.65
C ALA A 66 -0.46 -0.03 2.24
N VAL A 67 -1.57 0.53 1.77
CA VAL A 67 -2.12 0.30 0.43
C VAL A 67 -2.44 1.64 -0.18
N VAL A 68 -1.80 1.93 -1.31
CA VAL A 68 -1.95 3.17 -2.06
C VAL A 68 -2.25 2.81 -3.51
N GLU A 69 -3.33 3.35 -4.05
CA GLU A 69 -3.56 3.37 -5.49
C GLU A 69 -2.96 4.66 -6.05
N TYR A 70 -2.30 4.57 -7.21
CA TYR A 70 -1.66 5.73 -7.84
C TYR A 70 -2.07 5.90 -9.31
N HIS A 71 -2.34 7.16 -9.65
CA HIS A 71 -2.66 7.64 -10.99
C HIS A 71 -1.87 8.94 -11.24
N ASP A 72 -2.51 10.06 -11.58
CA ASP A 72 -1.85 11.38 -11.60
C ASP A 72 -1.60 11.94 -10.18
N GLY A 73 -2.17 11.30 -9.16
CA GLY A 73 -1.88 11.48 -7.74
C GLY A 73 -1.76 10.15 -6.99
N SER A 74 -1.87 10.19 -5.66
CA SER A 74 -1.81 9.01 -4.80
C SER A 74 -2.99 9.01 -3.83
N HIS A 75 -3.72 7.89 -3.75
CA HIS A 75 -4.84 7.70 -2.83
C HIS A 75 -4.50 6.58 -1.83
N ALA A 76 -4.24 6.96 -0.58
CA ALA A 76 -3.97 6.02 0.49
C ALA A 76 -5.28 5.45 1.06
N TYR A 77 -5.44 4.13 0.97
CA TYR A 77 -6.58 3.40 1.57
C TYR A 77 -6.22 2.83 2.95
N ILE A 78 -4.97 2.46 3.14
CA ILE A 78 -4.44 1.93 4.40
C ILE A 78 -3.11 2.63 4.68
N GLU A 79 -3.00 3.19 5.88
CA GLU A 79 -1.75 3.76 6.40
C GLU A 79 -1.05 2.75 7.32
N LEU A 80 0.29 2.80 7.39
CA LEU A 80 1.08 1.90 8.25
C LEU A 80 0.62 1.93 9.72
N LYS A 81 0.16 3.09 10.21
CA LYS A 81 -0.29 3.31 11.59
C LYS A 81 -1.74 2.93 11.84
N ALA A 82 -2.45 2.43 10.83
CA ALA A 82 -3.84 2.03 10.98
C ALA A 82 -3.97 0.90 12.01
N ARG A 83 -4.71 1.19 13.08
CA ARG A 83 -5.04 0.23 14.14
C ARG A 83 -6.41 -0.39 13.84
N LYS A 84 -6.42 -1.33 12.90
CA LYS A 84 -7.60 -2.08 12.46
C LYS A 84 -7.31 -3.58 12.48
N ARG A 85 -8.37 -4.38 12.53
CA ARG A 85 -8.27 -5.84 12.42
C ARG A 85 -7.66 -6.25 11.08
N PRO A 86 -6.76 -7.26 11.03
CA PRO A 86 -6.25 -7.77 9.77
C PRO A 86 -7.35 -8.11 8.75
N SER A 87 -8.49 -8.65 9.19
CA SER A 87 -9.66 -8.91 8.32
C SER A 87 -10.24 -7.63 7.71
N GLU A 88 -10.32 -6.56 8.50
CA GLU A 88 -10.83 -5.26 8.06
C GLU A 88 -9.86 -4.59 7.08
N LEU A 89 -8.55 -4.71 7.32
CA LEU A 89 -7.52 -4.23 6.38
C LEU A 89 -7.60 -4.97 5.05
N ARG A 90 -7.77 -6.31 5.06
CA ARG A 90 -8.00 -7.10 3.84
C ARG A 90 -9.28 -6.66 3.11
N GLN A 91 -10.35 -6.40 3.86
CA GLN A 91 -11.60 -5.88 3.29
C GLN A 91 -11.41 -4.50 2.65
N ILE A 92 -10.67 -3.58 3.28
CA ILE A 92 -10.36 -2.28 2.68
C ILE A 92 -9.57 -2.47 1.37
N ALA A 93 -8.54 -3.32 1.39
CA ALA A 93 -7.72 -3.61 0.21
C ALA A 93 -8.55 -4.22 -0.95
N SER A 94 -9.52 -5.09 -0.66
CA SER A 94 -10.41 -5.66 -1.68
C SER A 94 -11.39 -4.66 -2.29
N HIS A 95 -11.65 -3.54 -1.60
CA HIS A 95 -12.58 -2.48 -2.03
C HIS A 95 -11.89 -1.21 -2.52
N VAL A 96 -10.56 -1.27 -2.77
CA VAL A 96 -9.87 -0.20 -3.51
C VAL A 96 -10.60 0.03 -4.84
N LYS A 97 -10.92 1.29 -5.14
CA LYS A 97 -11.66 1.66 -6.34
C LYS A 97 -10.75 1.64 -7.55
N TYR A 98 -11.25 1.08 -8.66
CA TYR A 98 -10.58 1.21 -9.96
C TYR A 98 -10.67 2.66 -10.45
N ALA A 99 -9.52 3.29 -10.71
CA ALA A 99 -9.45 4.66 -11.18
C ALA A 99 -9.54 4.77 -12.72
N GLY A 100 -8.91 3.85 -13.46
CA GLY A 100 -8.91 3.84 -14.92
C GLY A 100 -8.30 5.10 -15.54
N SER A 101 -7.32 5.71 -14.89
CA SER A 101 -6.71 6.97 -15.33
C SER A 101 -5.91 6.81 -16.62
N GLN A 102 -5.74 7.88 -17.40
CA GLN A 102 -4.80 7.86 -18.53
C GLN A 102 -3.33 7.82 -18.10
N VAL A 103 -3.02 8.22 -16.86
CA VAL A 103 -1.66 8.30 -16.34
C VAL A 103 -1.61 7.68 -14.95
N ALA A 104 -0.59 6.85 -14.71
CA ALA A 104 -0.13 6.49 -13.38
C ALA A 104 1.35 6.83 -13.20
N SER A 105 1.63 7.78 -12.32
CA SER A 105 2.98 8.30 -12.10
C SER A 105 3.72 7.53 -11.01
N ALA A 106 4.62 6.65 -11.44
CA ALA A 106 5.56 5.98 -10.55
C ALA A 106 6.45 6.99 -9.79
N SER A 107 6.83 8.09 -10.44
CA SER A 107 7.62 9.15 -9.80
C SER A 107 6.89 9.82 -8.64
N GLU A 108 5.63 10.22 -8.83
CA GLU A 108 4.86 10.89 -7.78
C GLU A 108 4.53 9.94 -6.61
N VAL A 109 4.20 8.66 -6.87
CA VAL A 109 3.92 7.72 -5.78
C VAL A 109 5.19 7.34 -4.99
N LEU A 110 6.36 7.27 -5.64
CA LEU A 110 7.63 7.07 -4.92
C LEU A 110 8.01 8.29 -4.09
N LYS A 111 7.78 9.50 -4.60
CA LYS A 111 7.90 10.74 -3.83
C LYS A 111 6.94 10.75 -2.64
N TYR A 112 5.67 10.41 -2.84
CA TYR A 112 4.69 10.27 -1.76
C TYR A 112 5.17 9.26 -0.70
N THR A 113 5.68 8.11 -1.13
CA THR A 113 6.22 7.08 -0.24
C THR A 113 7.40 7.60 0.57
N LEU A 114 8.33 8.33 -0.05
CA LEU A 114 9.51 8.90 0.62
C LEU A 114 9.14 9.94 1.68
N PHE A 115 8.24 10.88 1.36
CA PHE A 115 7.97 12.03 2.24
C PHE A 115 6.77 11.85 3.16
N GLN A 116 5.73 11.15 2.73
CA GLN A 116 4.48 11.02 3.49
C GLN A 116 4.43 9.72 4.28
N ILE A 117 4.90 8.61 3.70
CA ILE A 117 4.87 7.29 4.38
C ILE A 117 6.12 7.11 5.25
N PHE A 118 7.31 7.28 4.66
CA PHE A 118 8.59 7.07 5.34
C PHE A 118 9.33 8.35 5.75
N GLY A 119 8.66 9.51 5.67
CA GLY A 119 9.27 10.80 6.00
C GLY A 119 9.69 10.93 7.46
N ASN A 120 9.04 10.19 8.36
CA ASN A 120 9.45 10.05 9.75
C ASN A 120 9.67 8.56 10.09
N ILE A 121 10.89 8.23 10.51
CA ILE A 121 11.29 6.86 10.85
C ILE A 121 10.98 6.62 12.32
N ASP A 122 9.75 6.21 12.60
CA ASP A 122 9.28 5.90 13.96
C ASP A 122 9.50 4.44 14.38
N ARG A 123 10.00 3.61 13.46
CA ARG A 123 10.20 2.17 13.64
C ARG A 123 11.52 1.69 13.01
N PRO A 124 12.69 2.16 13.53
CA PRO A 124 13.99 1.92 12.91
C PRO A 124 14.41 0.43 12.88
N GLU A 125 13.83 -0.40 13.75
CA GLU A 125 14.09 -1.83 13.84
C GLU A 125 13.38 -2.67 12.76
N ALA A 126 12.38 -2.09 12.08
CA ALA A 126 11.65 -2.76 11.02
C ALA A 126 12.30 -2.51 9.65
N SER A 127 12.39 -3.56 8.83
CA SER A 127 12.70 -3.37 7.41
C SER A 127 11.57 -2.60 6.73
N ARG A 128 11.88 -1.84 5.69
CA ARG A 128 10.91 -1.05 4.91
C ARG A 128 10.96 -1.52 3.46
N ILE A 129 9.84 -1.98 2.93
CA ILE A 129 9.73 -2.50 1.57
C ILE A 129 8.56 -1.82 0.88
N THR A 130 8.79 -1.39 -0.35
CA THR A 130 7.74 -0.90 -1.26
C THR A 130 7.59 -1.90 -2.40
N LEU A 131 6.40 -2.46 -2.54
CA LEU A 131 6.04 -3.30 -3.67
C LEU A 131 5.31 -2.43 -4.71
N LEU A 132 6.07 -1.98 -5.72
CA LEU A 132 5.56 -1.20 -6.85
C LEU A 132 4.95 -2.14 -7.90
N LEU A 133 3.63 -2.16 -8.01
CA LEU A 133 2.88 -2.98 -8.96
C LEU A 133 2.47 -2.11 -10.13
N THR A 134 3.21 -2.21 -11.24
CA THR A 134 3.07 -1.33 -12.41
C THR A 134 2.51 -2.05 -13.62
N ALA A 135 1.67 -1.36 -14.39
CA ALA A 135 1.14 -1.81 -15.68
C ALA A 135 1.31 -0.76 -16.79
N SER A 136 1.72 0.45 -16.43
CA SER A 136 1.83 1.58 -17.34
C SER A 136 3.21 2.25 -17.33
N GLN A 137 3.41 3.14 -18.30
CA GLN A 137 4.59 4.00 -18.37
C GLN A 137 4.15 5.44 -18.19
N GLU A 138 4.78 6.15 -17.25
CA GLU A 138 4.48 7.56 -17.06
C GLU A 138 5.09 8.44 -18.18
N PRO A 139 4.49 9.59 -18.50
CA PRO A 139 5.05 10.51 -19.49
C PRO A 139 6.47 10.98 -19.10
N PRO A 140 7.45 11.00 -20.03
CA PRO A 140 8.86 11.36 -19.72
C PRO A 140 9.05 12.73 -19.06
N ARG A 141 8.11 13.67 -19.26
CA ARG A 141 8.13 14.98 -18.62
C ARG A 141 8.00 14.92 -17.09
N MET A 142 7.30 13.92 -16.55
CA MET A 142 7.10 13.75 -15.11
C MET A 142 8.38 13.25 -14.44
N VAL A 143 9.09 12.32 -15.07
CA VAL A 143 10.41 11.83 -14.62
C VAL A 143 11.41 12.98 -14.48
N ARG A 144 11.45 13.92 -15.43
CA ARG A 144 12.37 15.08 -15.39
C ARG A 144 12.14 15.98 -14.18
N ASN A 145 10.90 16.12 -13.74
CA ASN A 145 10.57 16.91 -12.55
C ASN A 145 11.10 16.22 -11.28
N LEU A 146 11.01 14.89 -11.20
CA LEU A 146 11.57 14.14 -10.08
C LEU A 146 13.10 14.26 -10.01
N VAL A 147 13.81 14.10 -11.14
CA VAL A 147 15.28 14.21 -11.17
C VAL A 147 15.75 15.58 -10.66
N ARG A 148 15.11 16.66 -11.12
CA ARG A 148 15.39 18.02 -10.62
C ARG A 148 15.10 18.17 -9.13
N TYR A 149 14.03 17.55 -8.66
CA TYR A 149 13.62 17.60 -7.26
C TYR A 149 14.63 16.88 -6.34
N VAL A 150 15.10 15.69 -6.74
CA VAL A 150 16.11 14.94 -5.97
C VAL A 150 17.48 15.63 -6.00
N GLN A 151 17.85 16.29 -7.08
CA GLN A 151 19.10 17.07 -7.17
C GLN A 151 19.11 18.32 -6.26
N GLY A 152 17.95 18.75 -5.76
CA GLY A 152 17.81 19.89 -4.84
C GLY A 152 17.74 19.51 -3.35
N LEU A 153 17.78 18.21 -3.02
CA LEU A 153 17.88 17.69 -1.65
C LEU A 153 19.35 17.57 -1.23
#